data_AF-A0A2T0JTJ2-F1
#
_entry.id   AF-A0A2T0JTJ2-F1
#
_cell.length_a   1.000
_cell.length_b   1.000
_cell.length_c   1.000
_cell.angle_alpha   90.00
_cell.angle_beta   90.00
_cell.angle_gamma   90.00
#
_symmetry.space_group_name_H-M   'P 1'
#
loop_
_entity.id
_entity.type
_entity.pdbx_description
1 polymer ?
#
loop_
_entity_poly.entity_id
_entity_poly.type
_entity_poly.pdbx_seq_one_letter_code
_entity_poly.pdbx_strand_id
1 'polypeptide(L)'
;MKKAHWIGDEFGPYLLHFDRAGRLLSAPVALPGVTAPETAARTGSTANLGGSKGFEGLAESPDGRYLYALLEGSVTGDTAGDLRLNEFDTRTGRYTGKRYTYRLGAANLAIGDAVAIDRNRFLIIERDGGQGATAVIKRIYIADTRDRDRDGLLDKTLLVDLMNVANPRGVGGFGTTFTFPFQTIEDVVILDEKTIAVLNDNNFPFSSGRTASAADNNEWIKIALPGSLHPDKRIFPDRSR
;
A
#
# COMPACT_ATOMS: atom_id res chain seq x y z
N MET A 1 -5.74 11.22 -24.20
CA MET A 1 -6.72 10.32 -23.55
C MET A 1 -7.23 10.99 -22.28
N LYS A 2 -8.54 10.92 -21.99
CA LYS A 2 -9.07 11.42 -20.72
C LYS A 2 -8.54 10.51 -19.59
N LYS A 3 -8.00 11.07 -18.48
CA LYS A 3 -7.53 10.23 -17.36
C LYS A 3 -8.68 9.34 -16.87
N ALA A 4 -8.41 8.07 -16.63
CA ALA A 4 -9.31 7.08 -16.03
C ALA A 4 -8.73 6.64 -14.68
N HIS A 5 -9.51 5.93 -13.86
CA HIS A 5 -9.12 5.47 -12.54
C HIS A 5 -9.12 3.96 -12.48
N TRP A 6 -8.13 3.40 -11.80
CA TRP A 6 -8.09 1.98 -11.45
C TRP A 6 -8.28 1.82 -9.95
N ILE A 7 -9.04 0.79 -9.56
CA ILE A 7 -9.32 0.45 -8.17
C ILE A 7 -9.02 -1.03 -7.98
N GLY A 8 -8.30 -1.36 -6.91
CA GLY A 8 -8.11 -2.73 -6.43
C GLY A 8 -9.23 -3.11 -5.47
N ASP A 9 -9.76 -4.31 -5.59
CA ASP A 9 -10.75 -4.86 -4.66
C ASP A 9 -10.08 -5.79 -3.64
N GLU A 10 -10.43 -5.63 -2.37
CA GLU A 10 -9.90 -6.39 -1.24
C GLU A 10 -10.60 -7.75 -1.07
N PHE A 11 -11.86 -7.87 -1.45
CA PHE A 11 -12.68 -9.06 -1.20
C PHE A 11 -12.69 -10.05 -2.38
N GLY A 12 -12.24 -9.60 -3.55
CA GLY A 12 -12.35 -10.34 -4.81
C GLY A 12 -11.05 -10.54 -5.59
N PRO A 13 -9.91 -10.09 -5.04
CA PRO A 13 -8.86 -9.38 -5.79
C PRO A 13 -9.12 -9.17 -7.29
N TYR A 14 -9.96 -8.17 -7.59
CA TYR A 14 -10.19 -7.68 -8.94
C TYR A 14 -9.55 -6.31 -9.16
N LEU A 15 -9.12 -6.03 -10.39
CA LEU A 15 -8.86 -4.67 -10.85
C LEU A 15 -10.08 -4.13 -11.60
N LEU A 16 -10.58 -2.97 -11.17
CA LEU A 16 -11.72 -2.29 -11.75
C LEU A 16 -11.26 -1.00 -12.44
N HIS A 17 -11.81 -0.71 -13.61
CA HIS A 17 -11.42 0.44 -14.44
C HIS A 17 -12.60 1.38 -14.66
N PHE A 18 -12.48 2.62 -14.20
CA PHE A 18 -13.54 3.61 -14.22
C PHE A 18 -13.18 4.85 -15.02
N ASP A 19 -14.17 5.46 -15.69
CA ASP A 19 -14.02 6.83 -16.18
C ASP A 19 -14.05 7.84 -15.02
N ARG A 20 -13.77 9.13 -15.32
CA ARG A 20 -13.81 10.20 -14.31
C ARG A 20 -15.18 10.45 -13.70
N ALA A 21 -16.24 9.95 -14.32
CA ALA A 21 -17.60 10.06 -13.82
C ALA A 21 -18.01 8.83 -13.00
N GLY A 22 -17.08 7.90 -12.73
CA GLY A 22 -17.34 6.68 -11.96
C GLY A 22 -18.06 5.59 -12.75
N ARG A 23 -18.08 5.64 -14.08
CA ARG A 23 -18.65 4.55 -14.90
C ARG A 23 -17.63 3.46 -15.13
N LEU A 24 -18.01 2.22 -14.84
CA LEU A 24 -17.18 1.05 -15.12
C LEU A 24 -16.99 0.90 -16.64
N LEU A 25 -15.73 0.85 -17.08
CA LEU A 25 -15.33 0.84 -18.49
C LEU A 25 -15.21 -0.56 -19.07
N SER A 26 -14.97 -1.57 -18.22
CA SER A 26 -14.79 -2.97 -18.60
C SER A 26 -15.16 -3.89 -17.45
N ALA A 27 -15.38 -5.18 -17.75
CA ALA A 27 -15.55 -6.18 -16.70
C ALA A 27 -14.35 -6.16 -15.73
N PRO A 28 -14.56 -6.38 -14.42
CA PRO A 28 -13.48 -6.49 -13.45
C PRO A 28 -12.49 -7.60 -13.84
N VAL A 29 -11.19 -7.33 -13.68
CA VAL A 29 -10.14 -8.28 -14.05
C VAL A 29 -9.66 -9.04 -12.81
N ALA A 30 -9.99 -10.31 -12.72
CA ALA A 30 -9.58 -11.19 -11.61
C ALA A 30 -8.08 -11.45 -11.63
N LEU A 31 -7.45 -11.52 -10.45
CA LEU A 31 -6.08 -12.01 -10.32
C LEU A 31 -6.01 -13.52 -10.64
N PRO A 32 -5.24 -13.96 -11.66
CA PRO A 32 -5.19 -15.36 -12.03
C PRO A 32 -4.70 -16.27 -10.90
N GLY A 33 -5.43 -17.36 -10.65
CA GLY A 33 -5.04 -18.38 -9.66
C GLY A 33 -5.22 -17.95 -8.21
N VAL A 34 -5.93 -16.85 -7.94
CA VAL A 34 -6.26 -16.41 -6.58
C VAL A 34 -7.77 -16.31 -6.44
N THR A 35 -8.29 -16.92 -5.37
CA THR A 35 -9.72 -16.99 -5.06
C THR A 35 -9.92 -16.63 -3.60
N ALA A 36 -10.54 -15.48 -3.36
CA ALA A 36 -10.99 -15.07 -2.02
C ALA A 36 -12.29 -15.79 -1.61
N PRO A 37 -12.61 -15.84 -0.30
CA PRO A 37 -13.79 -16.53 0.22
C PRO A 37 -15.12 -16.10 -0.42
N GLU A 38 -15.28 -14.82 -0.71
CA GLU A 38 -16.49 -14.22 -1.28
C GLU A 38 -16.68 -14.70 -2.73
N THR A 39 -15.59 -14.81 -3.48
CA THR A 39 -15.62 -15.37 -4.83
C THR A 39 -15.93 -16.87 -4.77
N ALA A 40 -15.28 -17.62 -3.87
CA ALA A 40 -15.52 -19.04 -3.67
C ALA A 40 -16.98 -19.35 -3.31
N ALA A 41 -17.58 -18.58 -2.40
CA ALA A 41 -18.98 -18.73 -2.01
C ALA A 41 -19.95 -18.54 -3.19
N ARG A 42 -19.63 -17.64 -4.12
CA ARG A 42 -20.47 -17.33 -5.29
C ARG A 42 -20.29 -18.34 -6.44
N THR A 43 -19.10 -18.92 -6.61
CA THR A 43 -18.76 -19.77 -7.76
C THR A 43 -18.72 -21.26 -7.44
N GLY A 44 -18.71 -21.63 -6.15
CA GLY A 44 -18.51 -23.01 -5.70
C GLY A 44 -17.05 -23.50 -5.81
N SER A 45 -16.09 -22.61 -6.12
CA SER A 45 -14.66 -22.95 -6.11
C SER A 45 -14.08 -22.96 -4.70
N THR A 46 -12.89 -23.53 -4.51
CA THR A 46 -12.16 -23.46 -3.24
C THR A 46 -11.42 -22.13 -3.10
N ALA A 47 -11.58 -21.45 -1.96
CA ALA A 47 -10.78 -20.27 -1.62
C ALA A 47 -9.33 -20.68 -1.32
N ASN A 48 -8.38 -19.90 -1.81
CA ASN A 48 -6.95 -20.05 -1.50
C ASN A 48 -6.33 -18.79 -0.89
N LEU A 49 -7.13 -17.76 -0.64
CA LEU A 49 -6.77 -16.53 0.06
C LEU A 49 -7.64 -16.39 1.32
N GLY A 50 -7.14 -15.70 2.33
CA GLY A 50 -7.94 -15.29 3.49
C GLY A 50 -9.03 -14.28 3.10
N GLY A 51 -10.05 -14.13 3.96
CA GLY A 51 -11.02 -13.03 3.83
C GLY A 51 -10.36 -11.72 4.25
N SER A 52 -10.74 -10.60 3.60
CA SER A 52 -10.08 -9.30 3.79
C SER A 52 -8.56 -9.41 3.64
N LYS A 53 -8.11 -10.00 2.53
CA LYS A 53 -6.68 -10.21 2.22
C LYS A 53 -6.34 -10.00 0.73
N GLY A 54 -7.26 -9.40 -0.03
CA GLY A 54 -7.08 -9.06 -1.45
C GLY A 54 -6.15 -7.87 -1.63
N PHE A 55 -6.43 -6.99 -2.60
CA PHE A 55 -5.55 -5.87 -2.87
C PHE A 55 -5.66 -4.77 -1.81
N GLU A 56 -4.58 -4.55 -1.06
CA GLU A 56 -4.41 -3.40 -0.16
C GLU A 56 -3.62 -2.28 -0.86
N GLY A 57 -2.55 -2.65 -1.57
CA GLY A 57 -1.68 -1.70 -2.26
C GLY A 57 -1.91 -1.72 -3.77
N LEU A 58 -2.02 -0.54 -4.40
CA LEU A 58 -2.08 -0.41 -5.85
C LEU A 58 -1.20 0.73 -6.35
N ALA A 59 0.01 0.40 -6.80
CA ALA A 59 0.95 1.39 -7.31
C ALA A 59 0.90 1.50 -8.84
N GLU A 60 0.72 2.72 -9.37
CA GLU A 60 0.91 3.00 -10.80
C GLU A 60 2.40 3.27 -11.10
N SER A 61 2.94 2.64 -12.14
CA SER A 61 4.27 2.95 -12.66
C SER A 61 4.36 4.41 -13.13
N PRO A 62 5.53 5.08 -13.07
CA PRO A 62 5.64 6.49 -13.45
C PRO A 62 5.20 6.84 -14.88
N ASP A 63 5.22 5.88 -15.80
CA ASP A 63 4.77 6.08 -17.19
C ASP A 63 3.31 5.71 -17.44
N GLY A 64 2.59 5.30 -16.38
CA GLY A 64 1.19 4.88 -16.42
C GLY A 64 0.95 3.56 -17.16
N ARG A 65 2.01 2.85 -17.58
CA ARG A 65 1.86 1.61 -18.36
C ARG A 65 1.47 0.42 -17.48
N TYR A 66 2.00 0.35 -16.27
CA TYR A 66 1.79 -0.76 -15.37
C TYR A 66 1.10 -0.32 -14.08
N LEU A 67 0.25 -1.20 -13.58
CA LEU A 67 -0.17 -1.22 -12.19
C LEU A 67 0.52 -2.38 -11.49
N TYR A 68 0.88 -2.16 -10.23
CA TYR A 68 1.45 -3.17 -9.34
C TYR A 68 0.47 -3.39 -8.19
N ALA A 69 -0.31 -4.46 -8.28
CA ALA A 69 -1.34 -4.79 -7.31
C ALA A 69 -0.79 -5.75 -6.26
N LEU A 70 -0.70 -5.27 -5.02
CA LEU A 70 -0.13 -5.96 -3.87
C LEU A 70 -1.22 -6.56 -3.00
N LEU A 71 -1.18 -7.88 -2.81
CA LEU A 71 -2.07 -8.55 -1.87
C LEU A 71 -1.71 -8.21 -0.42
N GLU A 72 -2.69 -8.10 0.46
CA GLU A 72 -2.49 -7.92 1.90
C GLU A 72 -2.09 -9.23 2.59
N GLY A 73 -2.56 -10.38 2.06
CA GLY A 73 -2.29 -11.70 2.64
C GLY A 73 -1.56 -12.66 1.71
N SER A 74 -0.92 -13.65 2.32
CA SER A 74 -0.29 -14.78 1.61
C SER A 74 -1.35 -15.70 1.01
N VAL A 75 -1.09 -16.19 -0.21
CA VAL A 75 -1.94 -17.19 -0.85
C VAL A 75 -1.52 -18.58 -0.39
N THR A 76 -2.47 -19.50 -0.25
CA THR A 76 -2.22 -20.90 0.12
C THR A 76 -1.11 -21.49 -0.77
N GLY A 77 -0.08 -22.03 -0.13
CA GLY A 77 1.12 -22.55 -0.79
C GLY A 77 2.33 -21.60 -0.76
N ASP A 78 2.12 -20.31 -0.47
CA ASP A 78 3.20 -19.35 -0.21
C ASP A 78 3.69 -19.47 1.26
N THR A 79 4.90 -18.97 1.54
CA THR A 79 5.37 -18.81 2.93
C THR A 79 4.48 -17.80 3.65
N ALA A 80 4.13 -18.06 4.91
CA ALA A 80 3.37 -17.09 5.71
C ALA A 80 4.12 -15.76 5.80
N GLY A 81 3.47 -14.68 5.39
CA GLY A 81 4.05 -13.34 5.31
C GLY A 81 4.70 -12.99 3.97
N ASP A 82 4.74 -13.91 3.00
CA ASP A 82 5.02 -13.57 1.59
C ASP A 82 3.76 -13.03 0.92
N LEU A 83 3.86 -11.82 0.39
CA LEU A 83 2.80 -11.13 -0.33
C LEU A 83 3.16 -11.03 -1.80
N ARG A 84 2.17 -11.23 -2.67
CA ARG A 84 2.35 -11.20 -4.13
C ARG A 84 2.12 -9.77 -4.65
N LEU A 85 3.14 -9.19 -5.27
CA LEU A 85 3.05 -7.95 -6.05
C LEU A 85 2.91 -8.30 -7.54
N ASN A 86 1.75 -8.05 -8.12
CA ASN A 86 1.38 -8.53 -9.45
C ASN A 86 1.39 -7.39 -10.47
N GLU A 87 2.11 -7.56 -11.57
CA GLU A 87 2.18 -6.54 -12.62
C GLU A 87 1.04 -6.69 -13.64
N PHE A 88 0.35 -5.60 -13.91
CA PHE A 88 -0.76 -5.49 -14.84
C PHE A 88 -0.49 -4.42 -15.89
N ASP A 89 -0.58 -4.75 -17.19
CA ASP A 89 -0.36 -3.79 -18.28
C ASP A 89 -1.68 -3.10 -18.64
N THR A 90 -1.78 -1.80 -18.37
CA THR A 90 -2.98 -0.97 -18.57
C THR A 90 -3.34 -0.78 -20.04
N ARG A 91 -2.40 -0.99 -20.97
CA ARG A 91 -2.66 -0.89 -22.41
C ARG A 91 -3.36 -2.13 -22.95
N THR A 92 -2.98 -3.30 -22.42
CA THR A 92 -3.56 -4.58 -22.84
C THR A 92 -4.76 -4.99 -21.99
N GLY A 93 -4.89 -4.43 -20.78
CA GLY A 93 -5.91 -4.81 -19.82
C GLY A 93 -5.68 -6.20 -19.23
N ARG A 94 -4.42 -6.64 -19.09
CA ARG A 94 -4.07 -7.99 -18.66
C ARG A 94 -2.88 -8.01 -17.70
N TYR A 95 -2.89 -8.97 -16.78
CA TYR A 95 -1.70 -9.32 -16.01
C TYR A 95 -0.60 -9.82 -16.93
N THR A 96 0.64 -9.38 -16.70
CA THR A 96 1.79 -9.75 -17.55
C THR A 96 2.32 -11.14 -17.23
N GLY A 97 1.89 -11.73 -16.10
CA GLY A 97 2.47 -12.93 -15.51
C GLY A 97 3.72 -12.65 -14.67
N LYS A 98 4.25 -11.41 -14.71
CA LYS A 98 5.33 -10.99 -13.83
C LYS A 98 4.78 -10.76 -12.42
N ARG A 99 5.43 -11.38 -11.45
CA ARG A 99 5.10 -11.32 -10.03
C ARG A 99 6.38 -11.17 -9.22
N TYR A 100 6.33 -10.34 -8.20
CA TYR A 100 7.38 -10.21 -7.19
C TYR A 100 6.85 -10.64 -5.83
N THR A 101 7.76 -10.94 -4.91
CA THR A 101 7.43 -11.36 -3.55
C THR A 101 7.88 -10.30 -2.55
N TYR A 102 6.93 -9.70 -1.84
CA TYR A 102 7.21 -8.81 -0.71
C TYR A 102 7.06 -9.60 0.60
N ARG A 103 8.15 -9.77 1.34
CA ARG A 103 8.13 -10.45 2.64
C ARG A 103 7.89 -9.44 3.77
N LEU A 104 6.83 -9.66 4.55
CA LEU A 104 6.59 -8.95 5.81
C LEU A 104 7.70 -9.24 6.81
N GLY A 105 7.99 -8.27 7.70
CA GLY A 105 8.95 -8.45 8.79
C GLY A 105 8.52 -9.52 9.80
N ALA A 106 7.22 -9.74 9.93
CA ALA A 106 6.62 -10.87 10.63
C ALA A 106 5.25 -11.21 10.01
N ALA A 107 4.84 -12.48 10.06
CA ALA A 107 3.63 -12.96 9.38
C ALA A 107 2.31 -12.41 9.96
N ASN A 108 2.34 -11.79 11.14
CA ASN A 108 1.18 -11.15 11.77
C ASN A 108 1.06 -9.65 11.45
N LEU A 109 2.00 -9.10 10.70
CA LEU A 109 1.90 -7.73 10.19
C LEU A 109 1.03 -7.69 8.95
N ALA A 110 0.66 -6.49 8.55
CA ALA A 110 -0.07 -6.24 7.32
C ALA A 110 0.50 -5.00 6.65
N ILE A 111 0.25 -4.88 5.36
CA ILE A 111 0.52 -3.65 4.64
C ILE A 111 -0.62 -2.66 4.83
N GLY A 112 -0.42 -1.42 4.40
CA GLY A 112 -1.47 -0.38 4.41
C GLY A 112 -1.64 0.33 3.08
N ASP A 113 -0.55 0.54 2.34
CA ASP A 113 -0.58 1.09 0.98
C ASP A 113 0.78 0.86 0.29
N ALA A 114 0.80 1.02 -1.04
CA ALA A 114 2.00 1.01 -1.86
C ALA A 114 1.95 2.09 -2.96
N VAL A 115 3.03 2.89 -3.08
CA VAL A 115 3.22 3.87 -4.17
C VAL A 115 4.57 3.69 -4.88
N ALA A 116 4.61 3.83 -6.20
CA ALA A 116 5.85 3.73 -6.97
C ALA A 116 6.71 4.99 -6.80
N ILE A 117 7.99 4.79 -6.48
CA ILE A 117 9.02 5.84 -6.49
C ILE A 117 9.57 6.00 -7.91
N ASP A 118 9.86 4.87 -8.56
CA ASP A 118 10.36 4.79 -9.94
C ASP A 118 9.97 3.44 -10.56
N ARG A 119 10.64 3.02 -11.64
CA ARG A 119 10.35 1.74 -12.32
C ARG A 119 10.58 0.50 -11.46
N ASN A 120 11.42 0.59 -10.42
CA ASN A 120 11.92 -0.55 -9.66
C ASN A 120 11.61 -0.46 -8.17
N ARG A 121 11.33 0.72 -7.64
CA ARG A 121 11.21 0.98 -6.21
C ARG A 121 9.82 1.45 -5.84
N PHE A 122 9.34 0.98 -4.69
CA PHE A 122 8.05 1.31 -4.10
C PHE A 122 8.24 1.79 -2.66
N LEU A 123 7.40 2.71 -2.19
CA LEU A 123 7.14 2.87 -0.77
C LEU A 123 6.01 1.93 -0.38
N ILE A 124 6.19 1.18 0.71
CA ILE A 124 5.17 0.26 1.24
C ILE A 124 5.03 0.51 2.75
N ILE A 125 3.81 0.73 3.21
CA ILE A 125 3.49 0.78 4.64
C ILE A 125 3.40 -0.65 5.18
N GLU A 126 3.98 -0.89 6.35
CA GLU A 126 3.85 -2.14 7.11
C GLU A 126 3.52 -1.82 8.57
N ARG A 127 2.46 -2.43 9.09
CA ARG A 127 1.89 -2.13 10.41
C ARG A 127 1.45 -3.38 11.16
N ASP A 128 1.51 -3.31 12.49
CA ASP A 128 0.77 -4.22 13.35
C ASP A 128 -0.71 -3.81 13.47
N GLY A 129 -1.52 -4.64 14.13
CA GLY A 129 -2.92 -4.32 14.44
C GLY A 129 -3.11 -3.46 15.71
N GLY A 130 -2.02 -3.06 16.38
CA GLY A 130 -2.09 -2.24 17.59
C GLY A 130 -2.40 -0.77 17.29
N GLN A 131 -2.89 -0.04 18.28
CA GLN A 131 -3.12 1.40 18.18
C GLN A 131 -2.86 2.08 19.53
N GLY A 132 -2.56 3.37 19.52
CA GLY A 132 -2.26 4.12 20.72
C GLY A 132 -1.11 3.49 21.52
N ALA A 133 -1.38 3.14 22.77
CA ALA A 133 -0.39 2.54 23.67
C ALA A 133 0.03 1.11 23.28
N THR A 134 -0.74 0.41 22.44
CA THR A 134 -0.43 -0.96 21.99
C THR A 134 0.22 -1.01 20.60
N ALA A 135 0.36 0.14 19.92
CA ALA A 135 1.07 0.22 18.65
C ALA A 135 2.57 0.00 18.86
N VAL A 136 3.17 -0.92 18.09
CA VAL A 136 4.60 -1.26 18.17
C VAL A 136 5.27 -1.03 16.82
N ILE A 137 4.74 -1.62 15.75
CA ILE A 137 5.32 -1.54 14.41
C ILE A 137 4.40 -0.72 13.51
N LYS A 138 4.86 0.46 13.11
CA LYS A 138 4.26 1.32 12.08
C LYS A 138 5.40 1.87 11.22
N ARG A 139 5.64 1.29 10.03
CA ARG A 139 6.86 1.56 9.26
C ARG A 139 6.56 1.77 7.80
N ILE A 140 7.41 2.55 7.15
CA ILE A 140 7.44 2.72 5.70
C ILE A 140 8.77 2.18 5.20
N TYR A 141 8.71 1.26 4.25
CA TYR A 141 9.87 0.65 3.62
C TYR A 141 10.01 1.11 2.17
N ILE A 142 11.25 1.20 1.70
CA ILE A 142 11.55 1.14 0.27
C ILE A 142 11.70 -0.34 -0.09
N ALA A 143 10.89 -0.82 -1.03
CA ALA A 143 10.98 -2.16 -1.61
C ALA A 143 11.50 -2.08 -3.05
N ASP A 144 12.52 -2.87 -3.39
CA ASP A 144 13.24 -2.80 -4.67
C ASP A 144 13.20 -4.13 -5.43
N THR A 145 12.69 -4.08 -6.66
CA THR A 145 12.51 -5.23 -7.58
C THR A 145 13.80 -5.81 -8.17
N ARG A 146 14.95 -5.20 -7.88
CA ARG A 146 16.22 -5.61 -8.48
C ARG A 146 16.85 -6.84 -7.83
N ASP A 147 16.36 -7.28 -6.66
CA ASP A 147 16.75 -8.52 -5.98
C ASP A 147 18.27 -8.73 -6.02
N ARG A 148 19.00 -7.85 -5.33
CA ARG A 148 20.47 -7.77 -5.46
C ARG A 148 21.16 -8.95 -4.80
N ASP A 149 20.56 -9.49 -3.75
CA ASP A 149 21.04 -10.68 -3.04
C ASP A 149 20.56 -12.00 -3.67
N ARG A 150 19.61 -11.93 -4.63
CA ARG A 150 19.13 -13.05 -5.46
C ARG A 150 18.38 -14.09 -4.64
N ASP A 151 17.66 -13.66 -3.61
CA ASP A 151 16.84 -14.55 -2.78
C ASP A 151 15.42 -14.73 -3.33
N GLY A 152 15.06 -14.02 -4.40
CA GLY A 152 13.74 -14.05 -5.04
C GLY A 152 12.70 -13.14 -4.38
N LEU A 153 13.11 -12.29 -3.44
CA LEU A 153 12.29 -11.31 -2.74
C LEU A 153 12.61 -9.89 -3.23
N LEU A 154 11.77 -8.93 -2.86
CA LEU A 154 12.10 -7.51 -3.01
C LEU A 154 13.12 -7.12 -1.94
N ASP A 155 14.22 -6.45 -2.32
CA ASP A 155 15.16 -5.88 -1.34
C ASP A 155 14.38 -4.84 -0.50
N LYS A 156 14.33 -5.00 0.82
CA LYS A 156 13.56 -4.14 1.72
C LYS A 156 14.45 -3.28 2.62
N THR A 157 14.30 -1.95 2.56
CA THR A 157 15.05 -0.99 3.40
C THR A 157 14.10 -0.10 4.19
N LEU A 158 14.28 0.01 5.51
CA LEU A 158 13.48 0.90 6.36
C LEU A 158 13.72 2.36 5.98
N LEU A 159 12.65 3.11 5.68
CA LEU A 159 12.70 4.53 5.39
C LEU A 159 12.23 5.37 6.58
N VAL A 160 11.07 5.06 7.14
CA VAL A 160 10.48 5.78 8.27
C VAL A 160 9.94 4.79 9.30
N ASP A 161 10.29 5.02 10.57
CA ASP A 161 9.57 4.43 11.70
C ASP A 161 8.56 5.48 12.21
N LEU A 162 7.27 5.25 11.97
CA LEU A 162 6.19 6.16 12.33
C LEU A 162 5.94 6.20 13.84
N MET A 163 6.55 5.29 14.61
CA MET A 163 6.57 5.37 16.08
C MET A 163 7.77 6.19 16.60
N ASN A 164 8.62 6.71 15.72
CA ASN A 164 9.81 7.48 16.09
C ASN A 164 10.16 8.59 15.08
N VAL A 165 9.21 9.49 14.81
CA VAL A 165 9.41 10.62 13.88
C VAL A 165 9.93 11.83 14.65
N ALA A 166 10.95 12.51 14.12
CA ALA A 166 11.45 13.75 14.73
C ALA A 166 10.43 14.89 14.64
N ASN A 167 10.21 15.61 15.75
CA ASN A 167 9.25 16.70 15.85
C ASN A 167 9.91 18.05 16.22
N PRO A 168 10.80 18.60 15.37
CA PRO A 168 11.53 19.82 15.69
C PRO A 168 10.63 21.07 15.82
N ARG A 169 9.40 20.99 15.32
CA ARG A 169 8.42 22.09 15.34
C ARG A 169 7.36 21.96 16.44
N GLY A 170 7.41 20.90 17.26
CA GLY A 170 6.44 20.69 18.33
C GLY A 170 4.99 20.64 17.83
N VAL A 171 4.76 20.12 16.62
CA VAL A 171 3.40 20.09 16.05
C VAL A 171 2.51 19.14 16.85
N GLY A 172 1.20 19.41 16.87
CA GLY A 172 0.18 18.51 17.44
C GLY A 172 0.22 18.34 18.96
N GLY A 173 0.99 19.15 19.70
CA GLY A 173 1.12 19.02 21.15
C GLY A 173 2.00 17.85 21.60
N PHE A 174 2.76 17.24 20.68
CA PHE A 174 3.70 16.16 20.98
C PHE A 174 5.03 16.70 21.51
N GLY A 175 5.79 15.83 22.17
CA GLY A 175 7.18 16.10 22.54
C GLY A 175 8.12 16.16 21.34
N THR A 176 9.42 15.99 21.58
CA THR A 176 10.45 15.97 20.52
C THR A 176 10.31 14.79 19.55
N THR A 177 9.62 13.73 19.97
CA THR A 177 9.24 12.59 19.13
C THR A 177 7.76 12.63 18.85
N PHE A 178 7.40 12.56 17.58
CA PHE A 178 6.04 12.39 17.08
C PHE A 178 5.84 10.91 16.75
N THR A 179 4.72 10.34 17.21
CA THR A 179 4.27 8.99 16.86
C THR A 179 3.05 9.09 15.96
N PHE A 180 2.77 8.10 15.11
CA PHE A 180 1.53 8.00 14.32
C PHE A 180 0.88 6.63 14.59
N PRO A 181 0.31 6.44 15.81
CA PRO A 181 0.03 5.12 16.36
C PRO A 181 -1.36 4.62 15.97
N PHE A 182 -1.70 4.70 14.68
CA PHE A 182 -3.01 4.32 14.18
C PHE A 182 -3.05 2.85 13.74
N GLN A 183 -4.22 2.22 13.88
CA GLN A 183 -4.43 0.86 13.41
C GLN A 183 -4.36 0.79 11.88
N THR A 184 -5.01 1.74 11.22
CA THR A 184 -5.23 1.78 9.77
C THR A 184 -4.54 2.99 9.15
N ILE A 185 -3.27 2.79 8.81
CA ILE A 185 -2.47 3.74 8.06
C ILE A 185 -2.52 3.28 6.60
N GLU A 186 -3.37 3.91 5.80
CA GLU A 186 -3.82 3.35 4.50
C GLU A 186 -3.50 4.24 3.30
N ASP A 187 -2.63 5.23 3.47
CA ASP A 187 -2.15 6.01 2.33
C ASP A 187 -0.74 6.57 2.59
N VAL A 188 0.11 6.43 1.58
CA VAL A 188 1.40 7.09 1.49
C VAL A 188 1.58 7.76 0.12
N VAL A 189 1.82 9.07 0.13
CA VAL A 189 1.98 9.86 -1.11
C VAL A 189 3.35 10.52 -1.14
N ILE A 190 4.01 10.48 -2.29
CA ILE A 190 5.25 11.23 -2.53
C ILE A 190 4.88 12.66 -2.96
N LEU A 191 5.20 13.66 -2.14
CA LEU A 191 4.87 15.07 -2.41
C LEU A 191 5.95 15.78 -3.22
N ASP A 192 7.21 15.45 -2.94
CA ASP A 192 8.40 15.92 -3.66
C ASP A 192 9.58 14.97 -3.40
N GLU A 193 10.77 15.34 -3.87
CA GLU A 193 11.98 14.51 -3.75
C GLU A 193 12.34 14.12 -2.31
N LYS A 194 11.95 14.91 -1.30
CA LYS A 194 12.34 14.72 0.10
C LYS A 194 11.16 14.74 1.06
N THR A 195 9.92 14.67 0.57
CA THR A 195 8.74 14.79 1.42
C THR A 195 7.69 13.77 1.03
N ILE A 196 7.18 13.05 2.03
CA ILE A 196 6.01 12.17 1.88
C ILE A 196 4.85 12.68 2.73
N ALA A 197 3.63 12.36 2.33
CA ALA A 197 2.44 12.42 3.17
C ALA A 197 2.05 11.00 3.62
N VAL A 198 1.50 10.90 4.82
CA VAL A 198 0.98 9.65 5.39
C VAL A 198 -0.38 9.96 6.02
N LEU A 199 -1.38 9.13 5.75
CA LEU A 199 -2.76 9.37 6.21
C LEU A 199 -3.28 8.20 7.05
N ASN A 200 -4.18 8.53 7.98
CA ASN A 200 -4.95 7.58 8.78
C ASN A 200 -6.35 7.43 8.20
N ASP A 201 -6.77 6.21 7.91
CA ASP A 201 -8.20 5.89 7.82
C ASP A 201 -8.71 5.69 9.25
N ASN A 202 -9.55 6.60 9.73
CA ASN A 202 -10.04 6.55 11.10
C ASN A 202 -11.10 5.46 11.35
N ASN A 203 -11.45 4.67 10.33
CA ASN A 203 -12.31 3.49 10.43
C ASN A 203 -13.59 3.78 11.24
N PHE A 204 -14.17 4.96 11.00
CA PHE A 204 -15.14 5.54 11.92
C PHE A 204 -16.36 4.63 12.12
N PRO A 205 -16.82 4.39 13.37
CA PRO A 205 -16.32 4.96 14.63
C PRO A 205 -15.41 4.00 15.44
N PHE A 206 -14.79 3.01 14.82
CA PHE A 206 -14.20 1.86 15.53
C PHE A 206 -12.73 2.04 15.93
N SER A 207 -11.95 2.85 15.20
CA SER A 207 -10.58 3.19 15.61
C SER A 207 -10.56 4.31 16.64
N SER A 208 -9.64 4.21 17.58
CA SER A 208 -9.47 5.15 18.69
C SER A 208 -8.05 5.70 18.80
N GLY A 209 -7.09 5.09 18.10
CA GLY A 209 -5.76 5.63 17.83
C GLY A 209 -5.11 6.20 19.08
N ARG A 210 -5.01 7.53 19.16
CA ARG A 210 -4.36 8.19 20.30
C ARG A 210 -5.24 8.31 21.55
N THR A 211 -6.56 8.22 21.41
CA THR A 211 -7.53 8.47 22.49
C THR A 211 -8.46 7.27 22.65
N ALA A 212 -8.12 6.34 23.55
CA ALA A 212 -8.76 5.02 23.72
C ALA A 212 -10.30 5.00 23.91
N SER A 213 -10.95 6.14 24.13
CA SER A 213 -12.40 6.27 24.34
C SER A 213 -13.08 7.26 23.38
N ALA A 214 -12.37 7.73 22.36
CA ALA A 214 -12.90 8.62 21.34
C ALA A 214 -12.56 8.07 19.97
N ALA A 215 -13.48 8.23 19.01
CA ALA A 215 -13.18 7.92 17.62
C ALA A 215 -12.02 8.78 17.13
N ASP A 216 -11.15 8.18 16.32
CA ASP A 216 -10.02 8.88 15.74
C ASP A 216 -10.45 10.03 14.81
N ASN A 217 -9.63 11.07 14.79
CA ASN A 217 -9.69 12.07 13.73
C ASN A 217 -9.14 11.48 12.43
N ASN A 218 -9.67 11.95 11.30
CA ASN A 218 -8.93 11.88 10.05
C ASN A 218 -7.68 12.76 10.19
N GLU A 219 -6.51 12.13 10.20
CA GLU A 219 -5.22 12.79 10.38
C GLU A 219 -4.32 12.48 9.19
N TRP A 220 -3.59 13.49 8.73
CA TRP A 220 -2.49 13.30 7.80
C TRP A 220 -1.28 14.11 8.24
N ILE A 221 -0.09 13.58 7.96
CA ILE A 221 1.18 14.22 8.30
C ILE A 221 2.04 14.36 7.06
N LYS A 222 2.95 15.34 7.10
CA LYS A 222 4.07 15.45 6.16
C LYS A 222 5.36 15.14 6.87
N ILE A 223 6.15 14.26 6.28
CA ILE A 223 7.45 13.84 6.81
C ILE A 223 8.53 14.29 5.83
N ALA A 224 9.43 15.13 6.33
CA ALA A 224 10.66 15.47 5.61
C ALA A 224 11.68 14.34 5.81
N LEU A 225 12.24 13.86 4.71
CA LEU A 225 13.21 12.78 4.67
C LEU A 225 14.65 13.32 4.74
N PRO A 226 15.58 12.57 5.34
CA PRO A 226 16.98 12.98 5.44
C PRO A 226 17.69 13.05 4.08
N GLY A 227 17.20 12.31 3.08
CA GLY A 227 17.75 12.24 1.74
C GLY A 227 16.65 12.26 0.67
N SER A 228 17.04 12.49 -0.58
CA SER A 228 16.12 12.40 -1.72
C SER A 228 15.75 10.95 -1.99
N LEU A 229 14.47 10.70 -2.26
CA LEU A 229 14.01 9.41 -2.80
C LEU A 229 14.50 9.20 -4.24
N HIS A 230 14.92 10.28 -4.91
CA HIS A 230 15.17 10.32 -6.35
C HIS A 230 13.98 9.74 -7.15
N PRO A 231 12.76 10.26 -6.95
CA PRO A 231 11.59 9.76 -7.66
C PRO A 231 11.69 10.03 -9.16
N ASP A 232 11.07 9.16 -9.95
CA ASP A 232 10.87 9.45 -11.36
C ASP A 232 10.02 10.72 -11.52
N LYS A 233 10.50 11.70 -12.28
CA LYS A 233 9.84 13.01 -12.41
C LYS A 233 8.39 12.93 -12.89
N ARG A 234 8.02 11.85 -13.59
CA ARG A 234 6.67 11.64 -14.13
C ARG A 234 5.63 11.33 -13.06
N ILE A 235 6.02 10.96 -11.84
CA ILE A 235 5.06 10.76 -10.75
C ILE A 235 4.44 12.09 -10.27
N PHE A 236 5.11 13.21 -10.52
CA PHE A 236 4.57 14.52 -10.19
C PHE A 236 3.70 15.02 -11.36
N PRO A 237 2.48 15.50 -11.10
CA PRO A 237 1.73 16.20 -12.12
C PRO A 237 2.54 17.42 -12.58
N ASP A 238 2.59 17.62 -13.89
CA ASP A 238 3.31 18.71 -14.53
C ASP A 238 2.92 20.05 -13.86
N ARG A 239 3.85 20.65 -13.10
CA ARG A 239 3.60 21.87 -12.31
C ARG A 239 3.45 23.13 -13.18
N SER A 240 3.40 22.98 -14.51
CA SER A 240 3.35 24.04 -15.50
C SER A 240 1.94 24.32 -16.05
N ARG A 241 0.92 24.37 -15.19
CA ARG A 241 -0.41 24.87 -15.57
C ARG A 241 -0.95 25.83 -14.52
#